data_AF-A0A484KC55-F1
#
_entry.id   AF-A0A484KC55-F1
#
_cell.length_a   1.000
_cell.length_b   1.000
_cell.length_c   1.000
_cell.angle_alpha   90.00
_cell.angle_beta   90.00
_cell.angle_gamma   90.00
#
_symmetry.space_group_name_H-M   'P 1'
#
loop_
_entity.id
_entity.type
_entity.pdbx_description
1 polymer ?
#
loop_
_entity_poly.entity_id
_entity_poly.type
_entity_poly.pdbx_seq_one_letter_code
_entity_poly.pdbx_strand_id
1 'polypeptide(L)'
;MASNNTYSHSINLRYILESQKLSGENFLDWEKNLRIVLDRERKLYILETDPPKTPKANARASELTSFKKYEDDARDVKCIIMASMTAELQRLHADMEVRPMIQRLRDLYQGQPQNSDIYVIEVNMSDFTSWVMDTGCGSHICTSSLRSETEHLSIRWL
;
A
#
# COMPACT_ATOMS: atom_id res chain seq x y z
N MET A 1 -12.22 -51.78 -10.30
CA MET A 1 -12.12 -50.49 -11.00
C MET A 1 -12.23 -49.40 -9.93
N ALA A 2 -11.12 -48.76 -9.57
CA ALA A 2 -11.12 -47.67 -8.61
C ALA A 2 -11.44 -46.35 -9.35
N SER A 3 -12.51 -45.68 -8.94
CA SER A 3 -12.92 -44.40 -9.51
C SER A 3 -12.01 -43.30 -8.98
N ASN A 4 -11.09 -42.83 -9.82
CA ASN A 4 -10.25 -41.67 -9.53
C ASN A 4 -11.11 -40.41 -9.62
N ASN A 5 -11.70 -39.98 -8.51
CA ASN A 5 -12.37 -38.69 -8.42
C ASN A 5 -11.34 -37.64 -8.01
N THR A 6 -10.67 -37.04 -9.00
CA THR A 6 -9.84 -35.86 -8.78
C THR A 6 -10.77 -34.66 -8.64
N TYR A 7 -11.32 -34.45 -7.44
CA TYR A 7 -11.96 -33.18 -7.07
C TYR A 7 -10.86 -32.10 -7.10
N SER A 8 -10.67 -31.47 -8.26
CA SER A 8 -9.94 -30.22 -8.34
C SER A 8 -10.80 -29.17 -7.64
N HIS A 9 -10.61 -29.04 -6.32
CA HIS A 9 -11.26 -28.01 -5.53
C HIS A 9 -10.62 -26.68 -5.93
N SER A 10 -11.19 -26.02 -6.95
CA SER A 10 -10.75 -24.68 -7.35
C SER A 10 -10.96 -23.73 -6.17
N ILE A 11 -9.88 -23.21 -5.61
CA ILE A 11 -9.93 -22.23 -4.52
C ILE A 11 -10.60 -20.96 -5.07
N ASN A 12 -11.79 -20.62 -4.55
CA ASN A 12 -12.46 -19.36 -4.88
C ASN A 12 -11.88 -18.24 -4.02
N LEU A 13 -10.84 -17.56 -4.53
CA LEU A 13 -10.20 -16.47 -3.80
C LEU A 13 -11.11 -15.28 -3.56
N ARG A 14 -12.15 -15.05 -4.39
CA ARG A 14 -13.08 -13.93 -4.18
C ARG A 14 -13.81 -14.01 -2.84
N TYR A 15 -13.94 -15.20 -2.26
CA TYR A 15 -14.53 -15.38 -0.93
C TYR A 15 -13.80 -14.60 0.17
N ILE A 16 -12.48 -14.37 0.03
CA ILE A 16 -11.73 -13.57 1.01
C ILE A 16 -12.24 -12.12 1.08
N LEU A 17 -12.65 -11.57 -0.07
CA LEU A 17 -13.18 -10.21 -0.18
C LEU A 17 -14.63 -10.12 0.31
N GLU A 18 -15.39 -11.20 0.20
CA GLU A 18 -16.75 -11.28 0.73
C GLU A 18 -16.75 -11.44 2.26
N SER A 19 -15.82 -12.25 2.79
CA SER A 19 -15.68 -12.48 4.24
C SER A 19 -15.04 -11.30 4.98
N GLN A 20 -14.22 -10.50 4.31
CA GLN A 20 -13.55 -9.33 4.87
C GLN A 20 -13.85 -8.09 4.03
N LYS A 21 -15.12 -7.68 3.99
CA LYS A 21 -15.53 -6.47 3.28
C LYS A 21 -14.85 -5.24 3.86
N LEU A 22 -14.50 -4.29 3.00
CA LEU A 22 -14.00 -2.99 3.40
C LEU A 22 -15.08 -2.24 4.20
N SER A 23 -14.82 -2.02 5.49
CA SER A 23 -15.62 -1.18 6.39
C SER A 23 -14.89 0.08 6.83
N GLY A 24 -13.56 0.10 6.67
CA GLY A 24 -12.72 1.28 6.78
C GLY A 24 -11.40 1.01 7.50
N GLU A 25 -11.47 0.58 8.75
CA GLU A 25 -10.30 0.27 9.59
C GLU A 25 -9.41 -0.84 8.99
N ASN A 26 -9.99 -1.70 8.16
CA ASN A 26 -9.33 -2.83 7.53
C ASN A 26 -8.76 -2.53 6.13
N PHE A 27 -8.58 -1.26 5.75
CA PHE A 27 -8.19 -0.89 4.39
C PHE A 27 -6.90 -1.59 3.91
N LEU A 28 -5.85 -1.64 4.74
CA LEU A 28 -4.57 -2.24 4.36
C LEU A 28 -4.69 -3.74 4.06
N ASP A 29 -5.42 -4.47 4.89
CA ASP A 29 -5.61 -5.92 4.71
C ASP A 29 -6.57 -6.20 3.56
N TRP A 30 -7.64 -5.43 3.43
CA TRP A 30 -8.52 -5.47 2.28
C TRP A 30 -7.78 -5.19 0.96
N GLU A 31 -6.90 -4.19 0.92
CA GLU A 31 -6.15 -3.83 -0.28
C GLU A 31 -5.14 -4.93 -0.67
N LYS A 32 -4.49 -5.57 0.32
CA LYS A 32 -3.65 -6.75 0.09
C LYS A 32 -4.46 -7.92 -0.48
N ASN A 33 -5.60 -8.22 0.14
CA ASN A 33 -6.52 -9.27 -0.31
C ASN A 33 -7.02 -9.01 -1.74
N LEU A 34 -7.35 -7.76 -2.06
CA LEU A 34 -7.75 -7.34 -3.40
C LEU A 34 -6.63 -7.61 -4.41
N ARG A 35 -5.40 -7.18 -4.11
CA ARG A 35 -4.24 -7.42 -5.00
C ARG A 35 -4.03 -8.92 -5.26
N ILE A 36 -4.16 -9.78 -4.24
CA ILE A 36 -4.05 -11.24 -4.38
C ILE A 36 -5.12 -11.79 -5.34
N VAL A 37 -6.37 -11.38 -5.17
CA VAL A 37 -7.48 -11.81 -6.04
C VAL A 37 -7.24 -11.35 -7.49
N LEU A 38 -6.85 -10.09 -7.68
CA LEU A 38 -6.61 -9.52 -9.01
C LEU A 38 -5.38 -10.12 -9.70
N ASP A 39 -4.33 -10.44 -8.96
CA ASP A 39 -3.15 -11.13 -9.49
C ASP A 39 -3.53 -12.52 -10.01
N ARG A 40 -4.29 -13.28 -9.21
CA ARG A 40 -4.80 -14.60 -9.63
C ARG A 40 -5.64 -14.52 -10.91
N GLU A 41 -6.44 -13.47 -11.06
CA GLU A 41 -7.27 -13.24 -12.24
C GLU A 41 -6.53 -12.59 -13.41
N ARG A 42 -5.24 -12.26 -13.25
CA ARG A 42 -4.41 -11.55 -14.23
C ARG A 42 -4.96 -10.17 -14.59
N LYS A 43 -5.58 -9.51 -13.63
CA LYS A 43 -6.19 -8.17 -13.75
C LYS A 43 -5.52 -7.11 -12.87
N LEU A 44 -4.47 -7.46 -12.11
CA LEU A 44 -3.75 -6.52 -11.25
C LEU A 44 -3.22 -5.30 -12.03
N TYR A 45 -2.84 -5.50 -13.30
CA TYR A 45 -2.37 -4.43 -14.18
C TYR A 45 -3.35 -3.25 -14.31
N ILE A 46 -4.67 -3.47 -14.14
CA ILE A 46 -5.67 -2.40 -14.12
C ILE A 46 -5.36 -1.36 -13.03
N LEU A 47 -4.83 -1.80 -11.88
CA LEU A 47 -4.44 -0.94 -10.76
C LEU A 47 -3.05 -0.31 -10.91
N GLU A 48 -2.14 -0.96 -11.65
CA GLU A 48 -0.71 -0.59 -11.68
C GLU A 48 -0.30 0.18 -12.94
N THR A 49 -0.85 -0.16 -14.11
CA THR A 49 -0.47 0.45 -15.40
C THR A 49 -1.46 1.50 -15.89
N ASP A 50 -0.97 2.65 -16.34
CA ASP A 50 -1.83 3.70 -16.90
C ASP A 50 -2.80 3.18 -17.97
N PRO A 51 -4.04 3.72 -18.03
CA PRO A 51 -5.01 3.33 -19.03
C PRO A 51 -4.43 3.46 -20.44
N PRO A 52 -4.68 2.48 -21.35
CA PRO A 52 -4.26 2.58 -22.73
C PRO A 52 -4.91 3.80 -23.38
N LYS A 53 -4.18 4.44 -24.29
CA LYS A 53 -4.73 5.53 -25.10
C LYS A 53 -5.87 5.00 -25.96
N THR A 54 -6.94 5.78 -26.09
CA THR A 54 -8.06 5.46 -26.98
C THR A 54 -7.55 5.23 -28.41
N PRO A 55 -7.89 4.09 -29.04
CA PRO A 55 -7.50 3.81 -30.40
C PRO A 55 -8.02 4.86 -31.38
N LYS A 56 -7.23 5.17 -32.41
CA LYS A 56 -7.68 6.02 -33.51
C LYS A 56 -8.70 5.29 -34.38
N ALA A 57 -9.50 6.04 -35.15
CA ALA A 57 -10.48 5.47 -36.08
C ALA A 57 -9.89 4.48 -37.11
N ASN A 58 -8.60 4.63 -37.44
CA ASN A 58 -7.86 3.76 -38.36
C ASN A 58 -6.92 2.77 -37.65
N ALA A 59 -7.12 2.54 -36.35
CA ALA A 59 -6.30 1.61 -35.58
C ALA A 59 -6.41 0.17 -36.11
N ARG A 60 -5.35 -0.61 -35.92
CA ARG A 60 -5.32 -2.02 -36.30
C ARG A 60 -6.28 -2.82 -35.43
N ALA A 61 -6.80 -3.92 -35.96
CA ALA A 61 -7.69 -4.82 -35.24
C ALA A 61 -7.09 -5.30 -33.89
N SER A 62 -5.78 -5.53 -33.82
CA SER A 62 -5.08 -5.92 -32.59
C SER A 62 -5.09 -4.82 -31.52
N GLU A 63 -5.02 -3.55 -31.92
CA GLU A 63 -5.07 -2.40 -30.99
C GLU A 63 -6.48 -2.25 -30.43
N LEU A 64 -7.51 -2.35 -31.29
CA LEU A 64 -8.92 -2.32 -30.87
C LEU A 64 -9.25 -3.48 -29.93
N THR A 65 -8.77 -4.69 -30.23
CA THR A 65 -8.98 -5.87 -29.38
C THR A 65 -8.32 -5.70 -28.01
N SER A 66 -7.09 -5.17 -27.97
CA SER A 66 -6.37 -4.93 -26.72
C SER A 66 -7.06 -3.86 -25.86
N PHE A 67 -7.54 -2.78 -26.48
CA PHE A 67 -8.30 -1.74 -25.78
C PHE A 67 -9.62 -2.26 -25.21
N LYS A 68 -10.40 -2.99 -26.01
CA LYS A 68 -11.67 -3.59 -25.55
C LYS A 68 -11.43 -4.56 -24.38
N LYS A 69 -10.39 -5.37 -24.45
CA LYS A 69 -10.01 -6.27 -23.34
C LYS A 69 -9.71 -5.48 -22.07
N TYR A 70 -8.97 -4.37 -22.17
CA TYR A 70 -8.73 -3.48 -21.04
C TYR A 70 -10.03 -2.94 -20.44
N GLU A 71 -10.97 -2.47 -21.28
CA GLU A 71 -12.27 -1.96 -20.81
C GLU A 71 -13.09 -3.03 -20.08
N ASP A 72 -13.10 -4.26 -20.61
CA ASP A 72 -13.79 -5.39 -19.98
C ASP A 72 -13.13 -5.79 -18.66
N ASP A 73 -11.79 -5.88 -18.61
CA ASP A 73 -11.06 -6.16 -17.38
C ASP A 73 -11.23 -5.02 -16.33
N ALA A 74 -11.26 -3.76 -16.76
CA ALA A 74 -11.51 -2.62 -15.87
C ALA A 74 -12.92 -2.65 -15.27
N ARG A 75 -13.92 -3.04 -16.07
CA ARG A 75 -15.30 -3.24 -15.59
C ARG A 75 -15.37 -4.37 -14.56
N ASP A 76 -14.71 -5.49 -14.83
CA ASP A 76 -14.61 -6.61 -13.90
C ASP A 76 -13.98 -6.19 -12.56
N VAL A 77 -12.86 -5.47 -12.61
CA VAL A 77 -12.17 -4.98 -11.40
C VAL A 77 -13.05 -4.01 -10.62
N LYS A 78 -13.77 -3.10 -11.30
CA LYS A 78 -14.73 -2.21 -10.65
C LYS A 78 -15.81 -3.01 -9.91
N CYS A 79 -16.37 -4.04 -10.54
CA CYS A 79 -17.35 -4.92 -9.90
C CYS A 79 -16.79 -5.65 -8.68
N ILE A 80 -15.55 -6.16 -8.75
CA ILE A 80 -14.89 -6.83 -7.63
C ILE A 80 -14.72 -5.87 -6.45
N ILE A 81 -14.19 -4.68 -6.71
CA ILE A 81 -13.97 -3.65 -5.68
C ILE A 81 -15.30 -3.29 -5.03
N MET A 82 -16.33 -3.00 -5.83
CA MET A 82 -17.67 -2.66 -5.34
C MET A 82 -18.32 -3.79 -4.53
N ALA A 83 -18.21 -5.05 -4.97
CA ALA A 83 -18.76 -6.19 -4.23
C ALA A 83 -18.07 -6.39 -2.87
N SER A 84 -16.78 -6.05 -2.78
CA SER A 84 -15.94 -6.22 -1.60
C SER A 84 -16.02 -5.11 -0.55
N MET A 85 -16.95 -4.17 -0.68
CA MET A 85 -17.12 -3.04 0.25
C MET A 85 -18.54 -3.01 0.84
N THR A 86 -18.71 -2.31 1.96
CA THR A 86 -20.03 -2.09 2.55
C THR A 86 -20.94 -1.28 1.62
N ALA A 87 -22.26 -1.43 1.79
CA ALA A 87 -23.25 -0.71 0.99
C ALA A 87 -23.12 0.82 1.07
N GLU A 88 -22.62 1.34 2.20
CA GLU A 88 -22.33 2.76 2.36
C GLU A 88 -21.24 3.24 1.39
N LEU A 89 -20.11 2.51 1.35
CA LEU A 89 -19.00 2.83 0.46
C LEU A 89 -19.36 2.63 -1.02
N GLN A 90 -20.20 1.64 -1.34
CA GLN A 90 -20.69 1.42 -2.71
C GLN A 90 -21.40 2.68 -3.23
N ARG A 91 -22.29 3.28 -2.43
CA ARG A 91 -23.04 4.49 -2.85
C ARG A 91 -22.12 5.68 -3.13
N LEU A 92 -21.01 5.80 -2.40
CA LEU A 92 -20.06 6.90 -2.56
C LEU A 92 -19.19 6.79 -3.82
N HIS A 93 -19.05 5.58 -4.38
CA HIS A 93 -18.08 5.29 -5.44
C HIS A 93 -18.70 4.68 -6.72
N ALA A 94 -20.03 4.56 -6.80
CA ALA A 94 -20.71 3.89 -7.92
C ALA A 94 -20.28 4.40 -9.32
N ASP A 95 -20.11 5.71 -9.48
CA ASP A 95 -19.78 6.35 -10.75
C ASP A 95 -18.27 6.57 -10.96
N MET A 96 -17.44 6.14 -10.02
CA MET A 96 -16.00 6.39 -10.08
C MET A 96 -15.29 5.33 -10.93
N GLU A 97 -14.25 5.76 -11.64
CA GLU A 97 -13.31 4.86 -12.31
C GLU A 97 -12.40 4.16 -11.28
N VAL A 98 -11.90 2.98 -11.64
CA VAL A 98 -11.16 2.09 -10.72
C VAL A 98 -9.98 2.79 -10.02
N ARG A 99 -9.16 3.53 -10.77
CA ARG A 99 -7.96 4.20 -10.23
C ARG A 99 -8.31 5.32 -9.26
N PRO A 100 -9.14 6.32 -9.63
CA PRO A 100 -9.61 7.33 -8.69
C PRO A 100 -10.30 6.73 -7.47
N MET A 101 -11.03 5.62 -7.62
CA MET A 101 -11.70 4.94 -6.52
C MET A 101 -10.73 4.42 -5.48
N ILE A 102 -9.71 3.65 -5.91
CA ILE A 102 -8.68 3.14 -5.00
C ILE A 102 -7.90 4.29 -4.36
N GLN A 103 -7.57 5.33 -5.12
CA GLN A 103 -6.86 6.49 -4.56
C GLN A 103 -7.71 7.21 -3.51
N ARG A 104 -9.00 7.44 -3.77
CA ARG A 104 -9.91 8.06 -2.79
C ARG A 104 -10.05 7.22 -1.53
N LEU A 105 -10.19 5.91 -1.66
CA LEU A 105 -10.22 5.00 -0.50
C LEU A 105 -8.90 5.07 0.28
N ARG A 106 -7.76 5.15 -0.42
CA ARG A 106 -6.46 5.34 0.20
C ARG A 106 -6.39 6.67 0.95
N ASP A 107 -6.84 7.76 0.36
CA ASP A 107 -6.84 9.07 1.00
C ASP A 107 -7.79 9.11 2.21
N LEU A 108 -8.93 8.40 2.16
CA LEU A 108 -9.87 8.31 3.28
C LEU A 108 -9.31 7.52 4.47
N TYR A 109 -8.60 6.42 4.22
CA TYR A 109 -8.19 5.47 5.26
C TYR A 109 -6.68 5.49 5.59
N GLN A 110 -5.87 6.12 4.76
CA GLN A 110 -4.44 6.37 4.98
C GLN A 110 -4.10 7.87 5.01
N GLY A 111 -5.00 8.76 4.55
CA GLY A 111 -4.74 10.18 4.30
C GLY A 111 -5.05 11.14 5.45
N GLN A 112 -4.69 10.76 6.66
CA GLN A 112 -4.09 11.71 7.60
C GLN A 112 -2.71 11.16 7.94
N PRO A 113 -1.60 11.90 7.77
CA PRO A 113 -0.48 11.67 8.65
C PRO A 113 -1.02 11.97 10.05
N GLN A 114 -1.37 10.93 10.82
CA GLN A 114 -1.12 11.03 12.25
C GLN A 114 0.37 11.33 12.30
N ASN A 115 0.68 12.56 12.66
CA ASN A 115 2.02 12.95 13.02
C ASN A 115 2.54 11.88 13.98
N SER A 116 3.56 11.11 13.56
CA SER A 116 4.24 10.00 14.25
C SER A 116 4.00 8.57 13.71
N ASP A 117 4.61 8.23 12.57
CA ASP A 117 5.30 6.93 12.40
C ASP A 117 6.84 7.11 12.45
N ILE A 118 7.28 8.09 13.26
CA ILE A 118 8.64 8.11 13.79
C ILE A 118 8.53 7.76 15.27
N TYR A 119 8.88 6.54 15.64
CA TYR A 119 9.26 6.27 17.02
C TYR A 119 10.61 6.96 17.27
N VAL A 120 10.60 8.25 17.62
CA VAL A 120 11.78 8.87 18.21
C VAL A 120 11.86 8.30 19.63
N ILE A 121 12.66 7.25 19.80
CA ILE A 121 13.09 6.86 21.14
C ILE A 121 14.10 7.91 21.55
N GLU A 122 13.65 8.91 22.32
CA GLU A 122 14.58 9.78 23.04
C GLU A 122 15.24 8.94 24.12
N VAL A 123 16.37 8.33 23.78
CA VAL A 123 17.28 7.76 24.77
C VAL A 123 17.93 8.94 25.47
N ASN A 124 17.41 9.32 26.64
CA ASN A 124 18.03 10.35 27.46
C ASN A 124 19.42 9.86 27.88
N MET A 125 20.46 10.35 27.20
CA MET A 125 21.85 9.97 27.44
C MET A 125 22.49 10.76 28.58
N SER A 126 21.70 11.51 29.37
CA SER A 126 22.21 12.38 30.43
C SER A 126 22.83 11.63 31.62
N ASP A 127 22.52 10.34 31.77
CA ASP A 127 23.02 9.53 32.89
C ASP A 127 24.22 8.63 32.52
N PHE A 128 24.62 8.61 31.24
CA PHE A 128 25.81 7.89 30.79
C PHE A 128 26.92 8.86 30.44
N THR A 129 27.75 9.19 31.42
CA THR A 129 29.02 9.89 31.21
C THR A 129 30.08 9.03 30.52
N SER A 130 29.69 7.86 29.98
CA SER A 130 30.60 6.90 29.37
C SER A 130 29.96 6.34 28.10
N TRP A 131 30.60 6.62 26.97
CA TRP A 131 30.24 6.06 25.68
C TRP A 131 31.07 4.78 25.53
N VAL A 132 30.41 3.63 25.45
CA VAL A 132 31.07 2.37 25.11
C VAL A 132 30.98 2.20 23.60
N MET A 133 32.10 2.39 22.90
CA MET A 133 32.22 1.95 21.50
C MET A 133 32.77 0.53 21.51
N ASP A 134 32.06 -0.40 20.89
CA ASP A 134 32.55 -1.76 20.65
C ASP A 134 33.52 -1.73 19.47
N THR A 135 34.71 -1.18 19.70
CA THR A 135 35.85 -1.44 18.83
C THR A 135 36.43 -2.76 19.30
N GLY A 136 36.24 -3.82 18.52
CA GLY A 136 37.11 -4.99 18.61
C GLY A 136 38.56 -4.52 18.65
N CYS A 137 39.20 -4.73 19.81
CA CYS A 137 40.58 -4.41 20.19
C CYS A 137 40.95 -2.93 20.43
N GLY A 138 40.93 -2.51 21.71
CA GLY A 138 41.87 -1.52 22.26
C GLY A 138 41.28 -0.50 23.23
N SER A 139 41.35 -0.75 24.54
CA SER A 139 40.91 0.18 25.59
C SER A 139 41.83 1.39 25.73
N HIS A 140 41.28 2.61 25.61
CA HIS A 140 41.85 3.81 26.23
C HIS A 140 40.71 4.74 26.72
N ILE A 141 40.67 5.02 28.02
CA ILE A 141 39.77 6.02 28.62
C ILE A 141 40.47 7.39 28.53
N CYS A 142 39.92 8.32 27.75
CA CYS A 142 40.38 9.71 27.74
C CYS A 142 39.53 10.54 28.71
N THR A 143 40.08 10.88 29.87
CA THR A 143 39.53 11.90 30.76
C THR A 143 40.35 13.18 30.59
N SER A 144 39.74 14.21 30.00
CA SER A 144 40.23 15.58 30.17
C SER A 144 39.04 16.50 30.41
N SER A 145 38.90 16.87 31.68
CA SER A 145 38.06 17.94 32.21
C SER A 145 38.46 19.29 31.62
N LEU A 146 37.49 20.17 31.36
CA LEU A 146 37.51 21.64 31.26
C LEU A 146 36.34 22.04 30.35
N ARG A 147 35.50 23.03 30.59
CA ARG A 147 35.22 23.98 31.66
C ARG A 147 33.93 24.67 31.19
N SER A 148 33.04 25.01 32.11
CA SER A 148 31.82 25.77 31.80
C SER A 148 32.12 27.04 31.00
N GLU A 149 31.53 27.18 29.82
CA GLU A 149 31.36 28.46 29.15
C GLU A 149 30.06 28.40 28.33
N THR A 150 29.02 29.01 28.89
CA THR A 150 27.82 29.43 28.17
C THR A 150 28.22 30.42 27.09
N GLU A 151 28.24 29.99 25.83
CA GLU A 151 28.28 30.90 24.70
C GLU A 151 27.04 30.75 23.82
N HIS A 152 26.32 31.85 23.78
CA HIS A 152 25.11 32.15 23.04
C HIS A 152 25.49 32.31 21.56
N LEU A 153 25.19 31.32 20.69
CA LEU A 153 25.44 31.46 19.26
C LEU A 153 24.14 31.44 18.45
N SER A 154 23.83 32.66 18.01
CA SER A 154 22.74 33.12 17.16
C SER A 154 22.60 32.32 15.87
N ILE A 155 21.39 31.82 15.61
CA ILE A 155 20.99 31.28 14.31
C ILE A 155 20.81 32.45 13.35
N ARG A 156 21.70 32.57 12.35
CA ARG A 156 21.52 33.47 11.22
C ARG A 156 21.25 32.64 9.97
N TRP A 157 20.01 32.70 9.49
CA TRP A 157 19.58 32.10 8.24
C TRP A 157 20.17 32.84 7.04
N LEU A 158 20.94 32.12 6.22
CA LEU A 158 20.93 32.24 4.76
C LEU A 158 20.98 30.82 4.18
#